data_AF-D5UQ38-F1
#
_entry.id   AF-D5UQ38-F1
#
_cell.length_a   1.000
_cell.length_b   1.000
_cell.length_c   1.000
_cell.angle_alpha   90.00
_cell.angle_beta   90.00
_cell.angle_gamma   90.00
#
_symmetry.space_group_name_H-M   'P 1'
#
loop_
_entity.id
_entity.type
_entity.pdbx_description
1 polymer ?
#
loop_
_entity_poly.entity_id
_entity_poly.type
_entity_poly.pdbx_seq_one_letter_code
_entity_poly.pdbx_strand_id
1 'polypeptide(L)'
;MWIVRVGIALARPIGPQWDWRFLVIPTISALGLTAAVFNLPREARWTYAKPRLEATSAAIRSGAMPVRSGESLRIGSYSLSYDDRADGNIWFRVVDAGFLNSEYLVHSPVGHAVRPAEERHRNTVEHFDGQWWLVNEVF
;
A
#
# COMPACT_ATOMS: atom_id res chain seq x y z
N MET A 1 -5.91 -12.15 -27.79
CA MET A 1 -6.77 -13.36 -27.94
C MET A 1 -6.06 -14.60 -27.40
N TRP A 2 -5.62 -14.56 -26.12
CA TRP A 2 -4.91 -15.67 -25.45
C TRP A 2 -5.82 -16.41 -24.47
N ILE A 3 -6.67 -15.65 -23.77
CA ILE A 3 -7.69 -16.13 -22.83
C ILE A 3 -8.64 -17.17 -23.49
N VAL A 4 -9.09 -16.91 -24.72
CA VAL A 4 -9.98 -17.83 -25.46
C VAL A 4 -9.26 -19.15 -25.80
N ARG A 5 -7.98 -19.09 -26.17
CA ARG A 5 -7.18 -20.29 -26.47
C ARG A 5 -6.93 -21.14 -25.22
N VAL A 6 -6.69 -20.51 -24.08
CA VAL A 6 -6.53 -21.20 -22.79
C VAL A 6 -7.86 -21.82 -22.34
N GLY A 7 -8.98 -21.10 -22.50
CA GLY A 7 -10.31 -21.63 -22.20
C GLY A 7 -10.67 -22.85 -23.06
N ILE A 8 -10.35 -22.83 -24.36
CA ILE A 8 -10.57 -23.97 -25.27
C ILE A 8 -9.64 -25.15 -24.93
N ALA A 9 -8.41 -24.89 -24.47
CA ALA A 9 -7.48 -25.95 -24.04
C ALA A 9 -7.93 -26.64 -22.74
N LEU A 10 -8.56 -25.90 -21.81
CA LEU A 10 -9.16 -26.45 -20.59
C LEU A 10 -10.48 -27.21 -20.85
N ALA A 11 -11.24 -26.82 -21.87
CA ALA A 11 -12.55 -27.39 -22.16
C ALA A 11 -12.53 -28.66 -23.03
N ARG A 12 -11.37 -29.06 -23.58
CA ARG A 12 -11.26 -30.32 -24.32
C ARG A 12 -11.14 -31.50 -23.34
N PRO A 13 -11.90 -32.59 -23.55
CA PRO A 13 -11.75 -33.80 -22.75
C PRO A 13 -10.32 -34.30 -22.88
N ILE A 14 -9.65 -34.30 -21.73
CA ILE A 14 -8.26 -34.67 -21.54
C ILE A 14 -8.10 -36.14 -21.91
N GLY A 15 -7.44 -36.43 -23.03
CA GLY A 15 -6.96 -37.78 -23.33
C GLY A 15 -5.89 -38.24 -22.32
N PRO A 16 -5.49 -39.53 -22.34
CA PRO A 16 -4.67 -40.19 -21.31
C PRO A 16 -3.21 -39.70 -21.17
N GLN A 17 -2.86 -38.54 -21.72
CA GLN A 17 -1.51 -37.95 -21.73
C GLN A 17 -1.46 -36.65 -20.89
N TRP A 18 -2.22 -36.59 -19.82
CA TRP A 18 -2.29 -35.39 -18.98
C TRP A 18 -1.03 -35.24 -18.12
N ASP A 19 -0.16 -34.32 -18.52
CA ASP A 19 1.02 -33.95 -17.75
C ASP A 19 0.61 -32.96 -16.66
N TRP A 20 0.92 -33.27 -15.40
CA TRP A 20 0.65 -32.43 -14.22
C TRP A 20 1.22 -31.01 -14.38
N ARG A 21 2.20 -30.82 -15.26
CA ARG A 21 2.77 -29.51 -15.62
C ARG A 21 1.72 -28.52 -16.17
N PHE A 22 0.63 -29.00 -16.75
CA PHE A 22 -0.47 -28.12 -17.21
C PHE A 22 -1.29 -27.50 -16.07
N LEU A 23 -1.19 -28.03 -14.84
CA LEU A 23 -1.77 -27.40 -13.64
C LEU A 23 -0.94 -26.26 -13.08
N VAL A 24 0.35 -26.17 -13.43
CA VAL A 24 1.25 -25.16 -12.87
C VAL A 24 0.77 -23.74 -13.18
N ILE A 25 0.31 -23.50 -14.41
CA ILE A 25 -0.20 -22.19 -14.85
C ILE A 25 -1.48 -21.79 -14.08
N PRO A 26 -2.56 -22.60 -14.03
CA PRO A 26 -3.75 -22.24 -13.26
C PRO A 26 -3.47 -22.14 -11.76
N THR A 27 -2.58 -22.96 -11.19
CA THR A 27 -2.22 -22.85 -9.77
C THR A 27 -1.46 -21.55 -9.47
N ILE A 28 -0.45 -21.17 -10.27
CA ILE A 28 0.24 -19.88 -10.11
C ILE A 28 -0.74 -18.72 -10.31
N SER A 29 -1.64 -18.83 -11.28
CA SER A 29 -2.65 -17.81 -11.54
C SER A 29 -3.62 -17.65 -10.35
N ALA A 30 -4.07 -18.77 -9.78
CA ALA A 30 -4.93 -18.78 -8.60
C ALA A 30 -4.20 -18.19 -7.38
N LEU A 31 -2.95 -18.57 -7.13
CA LEU A 31 -2.13 -18.03 -6.04
C LEU A 31 -1.92 -16.52 -6.19
N GLY A 32 -1.65 -16.05 -7.41
CA GLY A 32 -1.51 -14.62 -7.71
C GLY A 32 -2.81 -13.85 -7.47
N LEU A 33 -3.95 -14.40 -7.89
CA LEU A 33 -5.28 -13.84 -7.63
C LEU A 33 -5.58 -13.80 -6.13
N THR A 34 -5.33 -14.88 -5.40
CA THR A 34 -5.48 -14.95 -3.95
C THR A 34 -4.63 -13.86 -3.27
N ALA A 35 -3.36 -13.74 -3.64
CA ALA A 35 -2.48 -12.72 -3.08
C ALA A 35 -2.96 -11.29 -3.36
N ALA A 36 -3.50 -11.04 -4.55
CA ALA A 36 -4.06 -9.75 -4.92
C ALA A 36 -5.36 -9.43 -4.15
N VAL A 37 -6.29 -10.40 -4.08
CA VAL A 37 -7.59 -10.25 -3.39
C VAL A 37 -7.39 -10.01 -1.90
N PHE A 38 -6.49 -10.75 -1.26
CA PHE A 38 -6.20 -10.59 0.17
C PHE A 38 -5.23 -9.45 0.47
N ASN A 39 -4.83 -8.65 -0.52
CA ASN A 39 -3.87 -7.54 -0.34
C ASN A 39 -2.58 -7.96 0.40
N LEU A 40 -2.18 -9.24 0.33
CA LEU A 40 -1.01 -9.77 1.06
C LEU A 40 0.28 -8.98 0.78
N PRO A 41 0.54 -8.51 -0.46
CA PRO A 41 1.70 -7.65 -0.71
C PRO A 41 1.65 -6.34 0.07
N ARG A 42 0.47 -5.76 0.27
CA ARG A 42 0.29 -4.51 1.02
C ARG A 42 0.58 -4.72 2.50
N GLU A 43 -0.01 -5.75 3.11
CA GLU A 43 0.19 -6.08 4.52
C GLU A 43 1.64 -6.46 4.83
N ALA A 44 2.28 -7.27 3.98
CA ALA A 44 3.67 -7.66 4.14
C ALA A 44 4.61 -6.44 4.06
N ARG A 45 4.41 -5.56 3.08
CA ARG A 45 5.19 -4.32 2.93
C ARG A 45 4.96 -3.38 4.11
N TRP A 46 3.73 -3.29 4.61
CA TRP A 46 3.38 -2.48 5.76
C TRP A 46 4.04 -2.99 7.04
N THR A 47 3.92 -4.28 7.32
CA THR A 47 4.52 -4.91 8.51
C THR A 47 6.03 -4.68 8.58
N TYR A 48 6.70 -4.71 7.43
CA TYR A 48 8.13 -4.41 7.35
C TYR A 48 8.46 -2.91 7.55
N ALA A 49 7.64 -2.01 7.03
CA ALA A 49 7.90 -0.57 7.06
C ALA A 49 7.44 0.13 8.35
N LYS A 50 6.40 -0.39 9.00
CA LYS A 50 5.75 0.21 10.17
C LYS A 50 6.71 0.54 11.32
N PRO A 51 7.63 -0.35 11.76
CA PRO A 51 8.52 -0.04 12.87
C PRO A 51 9.45 1.15 12.59
N ARG A 52 9.93 1.26 11.35
CA ARG A 52 10.79 2.38 10.92
C ARG A 52 10.00 3.68 10.89
N LEU A 53 8.77 3.63 10.38
CA LEU A 53 7.87 4.77 10.33
C LEU A 53 7.48 5.26 11.72
N GLU A 54 7.14 4.36 12.65
CA GLU A 54 6.86 4.69 14.04
C GLU A 54 8.07 5.33 14.74
N ALA A 55 9.28 4.80 14.50
CA ALA A 55 10.51 5.38 15.03
C ALA A 55 10.74 6.80 14.49
N THR A 56 10.51 7.02 13.19
CA THR A 56 10.59 8.36 12.59
C THR A 56 9.54 9.30 13.15
N SER A 57 8.29 8.85 13.29
CA SER A 57 7.21 9.64 13.89
C SER A 57 7.51 10.01 15.34
N ALA A 58 8.09 9.10 16.12
CA ALA A 58 8.54 9.37 17.47
C ALA A 58 9.68 10.41 17.51
N ALA A 59 10.66 10.31 16.60
CA ALA A 59 11.76 11.27 16.49
C ALA A 59 11.23 12.68 16.17
N ILE A 60 10.38 12.82 15.15
CA ILE A 60 9.74 14.09 14.77
C ILE A 60 9.03 14.72 15.97
N ARG A 61 8.20 13.93 16.67
CA ARG A 61 7.45 14.41 17.84
C ARG A 61 8.36 14.86 18.98
N SER A 62 9.51 14.22 19.15
CA SER A 62 10.49 14.59 20.19
C SER A 62 11.27 15.86 19.86
N GLY A 63 11.03 16.50 18.71
CA GLY A 63 11.79 17.66 18.26
C GLY A 63 13.19 17.32 17.74
N ALA A 64 13.56 16.03 17.73
CA ALA A 64 14.69 15.56 16.96
C ALA A 64 14.31 15.71 15.48
N MET A 65 14.90 16.73 14.82
CA MET A 65 14.73 16.95 13.37
C MET A 65 14.74 15.59 12.67
N PRO A 66 13.72 15.25 11.87
CA PRO A 66 13.72 13.97 11.20
C PRO A 66 14.96 13.90 10.34
N VAL A 67 15.64 12.74 10.40
CA VAL A 67 16.07 12.04 9.19
C VAL A 67 16.58 13.03 8.13
N ARG A 68 17.88 13.37 8.19
CA ARG A 68 18.58 14.25 7.24
C ARG A 68 17.88 14.22 5.89
N SER A 69 17.34 15.34 5.43
CA SER A 69 16.66 15.50 4.13
C SER A 69 17.38 14.69 3.05
N GLY A 70 16.93 13.47 2.78
CA GLY A 70 17.72 12.50 1.99
C GLY A 70 17.57 11.03 2.39
N GLU A 71 17.25 10.69 3.64
CA GLU A 71 16.87 9.30 3.96
C GLU A 71 15.45 9.04 3.44
N SER A 72 15.34 8.30 2.32
CA SER A 72 14.05 7.94 1.77
C SER A 72 13.34 6.98 2.71
N LEU A 73 12.25 7.43 3.36
CA LEU A 73 11.32 6.53 4.01
C LEU A 73 10.57 5.75 2.92
N ARG A 74 10.43 4.44 3.12
CA ARG A 74 9.80 3.58 2.12
C ARG A 74 8.85 2.55 2.72
N ILE A 75 7.76 2.30 2.00
CA ILE A 75 6.87 1.17 2.24
C ILE A 75 6.96 0.26 1.03
N GLY A 76 7.72 -0.83 1.11
CA GLY A 76 8.03 -1.64 -0.08
C GLY A 76 8.71 -0.82 -1.18
N SER A 77 8.04 -0.65 -2.32
CA SER A 77 8.51 0.16 -3.46
C SER A 77 8.16 1.65 -3.38
N TYR A 78 7.34 2.08 -2.41
CA TYR A 78 6.84 3.45 -2.32
C TYR A 78 7.83 4.33 -1.57
N SER A 79 8.04 5.57 -2.04
CA SER A 79 8.86 6.57 -1.34
C SER A 79 7.97 7.61 -0.65
N LEU A 80 8.30 7.90 0.60
CA LEU A 80 7.62 8.86 1.46
C LEU A 80 8.55 10.03 1.77
N SER A 81 8.02 11.24 1.70
CA SER A 81 8.69 12.45 2.19
C SER A 81 7.90 13.04 3.35
N TYR A 82 8.60 13.43 4.42
CA TYR A 82 7.98 14.17 5.51
C TYR A 82 7.43 15.51 5.02
N ASP A 83 6.20 15.83 5.41
CA ASP A 83 5.52 17.10 5.12
C ASP A 83 5.15 17.74 6.46
N ASP A 84 5.71 18.92 6.73
CA ASP A 84 5.55 19.61 8.01
C ASP A 84 4.23 20.39 7.99
N ARG A 85 3.16 19.77 8.51
CA ARG A 85 1.85 20.42 8.67
C ARG A 85 1.56 20.70 10.14
N ALA A 86 1.08 21.91 10.42
CA ALA A 86 0.96 22.49 11.76
C ALA A 86 -0.24 21.97 12.60
N ASP A 87 -0.62 20.70 12.46
CA ASP A 87 -1.87 20.16 13.05
C ASP A 87 -1.63 19.08 14.13
N GLY A 88 -0.40 18.94 14.62
CA GLY A 88 -0.04 17.91 15.64
C GLY A 88 -0.05 16.46 15.13
N ASN A 89 -0.48 16.25 13.89
CA ASN A 89 -0.33 14.99 13.14
C ASN A 89 0.95 15.02 12.30
N ILE A 90 1.51 13.84 12.02
CA ILE A 90 2.73 13.72 11.22
C ILE A 90 2.33 13.25 9.82
N TRP A 91 2.58 14.09 8.82
CA TRP A 91 2.18 13.84 7.45
C TRP A 91 3.36 13.34 6.62
N PHE A 92 3.13 12.28 5.87
CA PHE A 92 4.06 11.75 4.89
C PHE A 92 3.42 11.83 3.52
N ARG A 93 3.98 12.65 2.63
CA ARG A 93 3.57 12.70 1.22
C ARG A 93 4.07 11.47 0.50
N VAL A 94 3.20 10.85 -0.29
CA VAL A 94 3.57 9.74 -1.18
C VAL A 94 4.14 10.35 -2.46
N VAL A 95 5.43 10.15 -2.72
CA VAL A 95 6.13 10.78 -3.86
C VAL A 95 6.08 9.89 -5.11
N ASP A 96 6.05 8.57 -4.92
CA ASP A 96 5.88 7.59 -6.00
C ASP A 96 4.69 6.69 -5.68
N ALA A 97 3.54 7.09 -6.22
CA ALA A 97 2.24 6.45 -6.04
C ALA A 97 2.04 5.44 -7.18
N GLY A 98 2.44 4.19 -6.94
CA GLY A 98 1.96 3.06 -7.73
C GLY A 98 0.51 2.71 -7.34
N PHE A 99 0.27 1.47 -6.90
CA PHE A 99 -1.05 0.92 -6.53
C PHE A 99 -1.80 1.65 -5.37
N LEU A 100 -1.16 2.60 -4.67
CA LEU A 100 -1.80 3.44 -3.67
C LEU A 100 -2.22 4.74 -4.36
N ASN A 101 -3.52 4.93 -4.56
CA ASN A 101 -4.10 6.21 -5.00
C ASN A 101 -4.17 7.23 -3.84
N SER A 102 -3.19 7.15 -2.94
CA SER A 102 -3.15 7.90 -1.69
C SER A 102 -2.12 9.02 -1.83
N GLU A 103 -2.55 10.24 -1.56
CA GLU A 103 -1.71 11.44 -1.60
C GLU A 103 -0.84 11.53 -0.34
N TYR A 104 -1.39 11.15 0.82
CA TYR A 104 -0.70 11.17 2.10
C TYR A 104 -0.93 9.91 2.93
N LEU A 105 0.10 9.55 3.68
CA LEU A 105 0.02 8.67 4.84
C LEU A 105 0.19 9.55 6.09
N VAL A 106 -0.72 9.45 7.04
CA VAL A 106 -0.74 10.31 8.23
C VAL A 106 -0.66 9.46 9.48
N HIS A 107 0.26 9.82 10.37
CA HIS A 107 0.33 9.27 11.71
C HIS A 107 -0.34 10.24 12.68
N SER A 108 -1.47 9.83 13.26
CA SER A 108 -2.20 10.57 14.29
C SER A 108 -2.01 9.89 15.64
N PRO A 109 -1.10 10.39 16.50
CA PRO A 109 -0.80 9.76 17.80
C PRO A 109 -1.94 9.87 18.83
N VAL A 110 -2.95 10.71 18.55
CA VAL A 110 -4.14 10.88 19.40
C VAL A 110 -5.28 9.96 18.96
N GLY A 111 -5.12 9.25 17.83
CA GLY A 111 -6.08 8.26 17.32
C GLY A 111 -7.38 8.86 16.79
N HIS A 112 -7.47 10.18 16.66
CA HIS A 112 -8.65 10.84 16.11
C HIS A 112 -8.63 10.82 14.59
N ALA A 113 -9.83 10.86 13.99
CA ALA A 113 -9.98 10.97 12.55
C ALA A 113 -9.22 12.22 12.05
N VAL A 114 -8.26 11.98 11.15
CA VAL A 114 -7.51 13.06 10.51
C VAL A 114 -8.47 13.85 9.64
N ARG A 115 -8.65 15.14 9.93
CA ARG A 115 -9.30 16.05 8.98
C ARG A 115 -8.23 16.56 8.04
N PRO A 116 -8.39 16.46 6.71
CA PRO A 116 -7.55 17.21 5.80
C PRO A 116 -7.67 18.68 6.17
N ALA A 117 -6.55 19.40 6.30
CA ALA A 117 -6.57 20.85 6.35
C ALA A 117 -7.45 21.36 5.19
N GLU A 118 -8.31 22.33 5.48
CA GLU A 118 -9.53 22.72 4.73
C GLU A 118 -9.35 22.99 3.21
N GLU A 119 -8.13 22.98 2.68
CA GLU A 119 -7.78 23.43 1.34
C GLU A 119 -8.08 22.46 0.19
N ARG A 120 -8.42 21.19 0.42
CA ARG A 120 -8.88 20.28 -0.66
C ARG A 120 -10.18 19.58 -0.31
N HIS A 121 -11.29 20.21 -0.68
CA HIS A 121 -12.68 19.76 -0.51
C HIS A 121 -13.06 18.42 -1.19
N ARG A 122 -12.07 17.61 -1.60
CA ARG A 122 -12.28 16.35 -2.31
C ARG A 122 -11.36 15.22 -1.83
N ASN A 123 -10.77 15.32 -0.64
CA ASN A 123 -9.93 14.23 -0.14
C ASN A 123 -10.74 13.27 0.75
N THR A 124 -10.72 11.98 0.45
CA THR A 124 -11.31 10.94 1.31
C THR A 124 -10.24 10.46 2.29
N VAL A 125 -10.60 10.42 3.57
CA VAL A 125 -9.72 9.89 4.62
C VAL A 125 -10.20 8.50 5.02
N GLU A 126 -9.30 7.53 4.93
CA GLU A 126 -9.55 6.14 5.28
C GLU A 126 -8.64 5.71 6.43
N HIS A 127 -9.21 4.98 7.38
CA HIS A 127 -8.41 4.31 8.41
C HIS A 127 -7.56 3.23 7.76
N PHE A 128 -6.27 3.17 8.10
CA PHE A 128 -5.34 2.24 7.49
C PHE A 128 -4.88 1.16 8.47
N ASP A 129 -4.25 1.56 9.57
CA ASP A 129 -3.80 0.63 10.60
C ASP A 129 -3.48 1.36 11.91
N GLY A 130 -4.08 0.96 13.03
CA GLY A 130 -3.81 1.57 14.34
C GLY A 130 -3.94 3.10 14.31
N GLN A 131 -2.82 3.80 14.51
CA GLN A 131 -2.71 5.27 14.51
C GLN A 131 -2.45 5.87 13.11
N TRP A 132 -2.56 5.06 12.06
CA TRP A 132 -2.26 5.44 10.68
C TRP A 132 -3.51 5.59 9.83
N TRP A 133 -3.52 6.65 9.03
CA TRP A 133 -4.61 7.03 8.14
C TRP A 133 -4.09 7.31 6.74
N LEU A 134 -4.88 7.00 5.72
CA LEU A 134 -4.60 7.34 4.34
C LEU A 134 -5.49 8.49 3.91
N VAL A 135 -4.91 9.44 3.19
CA VAL A 135 -5.64 10.52 2.53
C VAL A 135 -5.55 10.29 1.04
N ASN A 136 -6.68 9.97 0.44
CA ASN A 136 -6.83 9.71 -0.98
C ASN A 136 -7.39 10.95 -1.68
N GLU A 137 -6.90 11.25 -2.88
CA GLU A 137 -7.47 12.29 -3.73
C GLU A 137 -8.70 11.71 -4.45
N VAL A 138 -9.86 12.36 -4.33
CA VAL A 138 -11.05 12.01 -5.12
C VAL A 138 -11.00 12.81 -6.42
N PHE A 139 -10.86 12.09 -7.54
CA PHE A 139 -10.96 12.64 -8.90
C PHE A 139 -12.37 13.17 -9.17
#